data_AF-A0AA36I148-F1
#
_entry.id   AF-A0AA36I148-F1
#
_cell.length_a   1.000
_cell.length_b   1.000
_cell.length_c   1.000
_cell.angle_alpha   90.00
_cell.angle_beta   90.00
_cell.angle_gamma   90.00
#
_symmetry.space_group_name_H-M   'P 1'
#
loop_
_entity.id
_entity.type
_entity.pdbx_description
1 polymer ?
#
loop_
_entity_poly.entity_id
_entity_poly.type
_entity_poly.pdbx_seq_one_letter_code
_entity_poly.pdbx_strand_id
1 'polypeptide(L)'
;MALAKPIGEKVIHDTPCSVHRAEYAGPVLGDNDTIIMTACVVSNGTVLEVSQRIPAGKFSGTQTYRFLNISVGDPGETAFQSSYACAKQYPHSLCPSQGVQTLDIYRIFGKGEPLELQNRDTGDVLGDVSFVCTQGSGASYESKFITHWQVDVSTAFAQYALCNYNGTSNNCMGAGSMLHQVGRRASQAQSPGPWNGQCYDNVDVGNQYSFPAAGLYPPGETPGGRCSWANPRPLRTVSASCVMTQRKLLEVCKMEFGHAPFLRSAKIFEDALASADESKGGCPDVTLEVQLV
;
A
#
# COMPACT_ATOMS: atom_id res chain seq x y z
N MET A 1 -14.56 -22.88 25.14
CA MET A 1 -15.79 -22.37 24.50
C MET A 1 -15.54 -22.36 23.00
N ALA A 2 -16.29 -23.11 22.20
CA ALA A 2 -16.08 -23.13 20.75
C ALA A 2 -16.47 -21.77 20.15
N LEU A 3 -15.56 -21.16 19.37
CA LEU A 3 -15.78 -19.84 18.75
C LEU A 3 -16.86 -19.88 17.65
N ALA A 4 -17.17 -21.06 17.11
CA ALA A 4 -18.16 -21.26 16.05
C ALA A 4 -19.35 -22.10 16.52
N LYS A 5 -20.57 -21.71 16.12
CA LYS A 5 -21.83 -22.41 16.43
C LYS A 5 -22.39 -23.09 15.18
N PRO A 6 -22.91 -24.33 15.26
CA PRO A 6 -23.65 -24.92 14.15
C PRO A 6 -24.92 -24.10 13.89
N ILE A 7 -25.19 -23.81 12.62
CA ILE A 7 -26.34 -23.00 12.18
C ILE A 7 -27.21 -23.71 11.13
N GLY A 8 -26.81 -24.90 10.66
CA GLY A 8 -27.59 -25.68 9.71
C GLY A 8 -26.77 -26.72 8.99
N GLU A 9 -27.31 -27.22 7.88
CA GLU A 9 -26.68 -28.17 6.98
C GLU A 9 -26.72 -27.63 5.55
N LYS A 10 -25.77 -28.05 4.73
CA LYS A 10 -25.71 -27.71 3.30
C LYS A 10 -25.12 -28.89 2.53
N VAL A 11 -25.50 -29.03 1.27
CA VAL A 11 -24.88 -30.00 0.36
C VAL A 11 -23.95 -29.24 -0.58
N ILE A 12 -22.67 -29.63 -0.60
CA ILE A 12 -21.64 -29.09 -1.49
C ILE A 12 -21.12 -30.25 -2.33
N HIS A 13 -21.32 -30.21 -3.65
CA HIS A 13 -20.92 -31.29 -4.57
C HIS A 13 -21.38 -32.67 -4.10
N ASP A 14 -22.69 -32.80 -3.87
CA ASP A 14 -23.36 -34.03 -3.38
C ASP A 14 -22.88 -34.55 -2.02
N THR A 15 -22.05 -33.77 -1.32
CA THR A 15 -21.55 -34.11 0.00
C THR A 15 -22.25 -33.26 1.06
N PRO A 16 -23.03 -33.85 1.98
CA PRO A 16 -23.66 -33.12 3.06
C PRO A 16 -22.62 -32.69 4.10
N CYS A 17 -22.71 -31.44 4.55
CA CYS A 17 -21.84 -30.87 5.58
C CYS A 17 -22.62 -30.01 6.58
N SER A 18 -22.13 -29.93 7.81
CA SER A 18 -22.66 -29.05 8.85
C SER A 18 -22.09 -27.64 8.66
N VAL A 19 -22.97 -26.64 8.66
CA VAL A 19 -22.58 -25.24 8.54
C VAL A 19 -22.35 -24.68 9.94
N HIS A 20 -21.15 -24.20 10.18
CA HIS A 20 -20.76 -23.51 11.42
C HIS A 20 -20.56 -22.03 11.15
N ARG A 21 -20.93 -21.17 12.11
CA ARG A 21 -20.78 -19.71 12.05
C ARG A 21 -19.97 -19.19 13.23
N ALA A 22 -19.00 -18.35 12.94
CA ALA A 22 -18.26 -17.56 13.93
C ALA A 22 -18.44 -16.07 13.62
N GLU A 23 -18.41 -15.27 14.68
CA GLU A 23 -18.45 -13.81 14.60
C GLU A 23 -17.31 -13.26 15.44
N TYR A 24 -16.56 -12.31 14.88
CA TYR A 24 -15.46 -11.67 15.58
C TYR A 24 -15.42 -10.18 15.25
N ALA A 25 -15.03 -9.38 16.23
CA ALA A 25 -14.70 -7.99 16.01
C ALA A 25 -13.44 -7.92 15.14
N GLY A 26 -13.51 -7.23 14.00
CA GLY A 26 -12.37 -7.10 13.10
C GLY A 26 -11.33 -6.12 13.66
N PRO A 27 -10.09 -6.52 13.96
CA PRO A 27 -9.08 -5.63 14.54
C PRO A 27 -8.65 -4.49 13.62
N VAL A 28 -8.98 -4.57 12.33
CA VAL A 28 -8.55 -3.62 11.28
C VAL A 28 -9.71 -2.68 10.85
N LEU A 29 -10.94 -2.94 11.28
CA LEU A 29 -12.14 -2.31 10.72
C LEU A 29 -12.83 -1.30 11.67
N GLY A 30 -12.27 -1.10 12.87
CA GLY A 30 -12.86 -0.28 13.93
C GLY A 30 -13.80 -1.09 14.82
N ASP A 31 -14.07 -0.56 16.02
CA ASP A 31 -14.72 -1.30 17.13
C ASP A 31 -16.15 -1.81 16.85
N ASN A 32 -16.74 -1.47 15.70
CA ASN A 32 -18.13 -1.80 15.36
C ASN A 32 -18.29 -2.77 14.17
N ASP A 33 -17.21 -3.16 13.50
CA ASP A 33 -17.31 -4.03 12.32
C ASP A 33 -17.17 -5.51 12.71
N THR A 34 -18.30 -6.22 12.66
CA THR A 34 -18.35 -7.68 12.88
C THR A 34 -18.01 -8.42 11.59
N ILE A 35 -16.95 -9.22 11.62
CA ILE A 35 -16.66 -10.16 10.54
C ILE A 35 -17.39 -11.47 10.83
N ILE A 36 -18.18 -11.92 9.86
CA ILE A 36 -18.95 -13.16 9.94
C ILE A 36 -18.23 -14.19 9.09
N MET A 37 -17.79 -15.29 9.71
CA MET A 37 -17.28 -16.44 8.99
C MET A 37 -18.25 -17.60 9.08
N THR A 38 -18.46 -18.29 7.98
CA THR A 38 -19.17 -19.57 7.95
C THR A 38 -18.30 -20.64 7.30
N ALA A 39 -18.34 -21.87 7.82
CA ALA A 39 -17.65 -23.00 7.23
C ALA A 39 -18.61 -24.18 7.08
N CYS A 40 -18.59 -24.86 5.94
CA CYS A 40 -19.28 -26.13 5.75
C CYS A 40 -18.31 -27.28 5.97
N VAL A 41 -18.50 -28.01 7.06
CA VAL A 41 -17.59 -29.04 7.57
C VAL A 41 -18.27 -30.40 7.51
N VAL A 42 -17.65 -31.36 6.85
CA VAL A 42 -18.13 -32.76 6.82
C VAL A 42 -17.75 -33.50 8.11
N SER A 43 -18.34 -34.66 8.34
CA SER A 43 -18.16 -35.43 9.59
C SER A 43 -16.70 -35.82 9.90
N ASN A 44 -15.84 -35.94 8.88
CA ASN A 44 -14.41 -36.23 9.06
C ASN A 44 -13.56 -34.97 9.36
N GLY A 45 -14.19 -33.80 9.54
CA GLY A 45 -13.54 -32.53 9.81
C GLY A 45 -13.08 -31.76 8.57
N THR A 46 -13.23 -32.31 7.37
CA THR A 46 -12.85 -31.63 6.11
C THR A 46 -13.76 -30.43 5.84
N VAL A 47 -13.18 -29.31 5.40
CA VAL A 47 -13.92 -28.09 5.07
C VAL A 47 -14.17 -28.01 3.57
N LEU A 48 -15.45 -28.01 3.16
CA LEU A 48 -15.84 -27.95 1.73
C LEU A 48 -16.07 -26.53 1.24
N GLU A 49 -16.46 -25.62 2.13
CA GLU A 49 -16.70 -24.22 1.81
C GLU A 49 -16.36 -23.36 3.02
N VAL A 50 -15.69 -22.23 2.80
CA VAL A 50 -15.54 -21.15 3.77
C VAL A 50 -16.09 -19.89 3.15
N SER A 51 -16.92 -19.16 3.88
CA SER A 51 -17.38 -17.83 3.49
C SER A 51 -17.03 -16.83 4.56
N GLN A 52 -16.48 -15.70 4.15
CA GLN A 52 -16.24 -14.54 4.99
C GLN A 52 -17.12 -13.41 4.50
N ARG A 53 -17.88 -12.79 5.40
CA ARG A 53 -18.71 -11.63 5.12
C ARG A 53 -18.34 -10.48 6.05
N ILE A 54 -18.10 -9.34 5.43
CA ILE A 54 -17.94 -8.05 6.10
C ILE A 54 -19.19 -7.24 5.74
N PRO A 55 -20.16 -7.08 6.67
CA PRO A 55 -21.49 -6.60 6.33
C PRO A 55 -21.55 -5.09 6.05
N ALA A 56 -20.64 -4.31 6.63
CA ALA A 56 -20.61 -2.85 6.53
C ALA A 56 -19.16 -2.35 6.58
N GLY A 57 -18.98 -1.03 6.43
CA GLY A 57 -17.67 -0.38 6.50
C GLY A 57 -16.97 -0.28 5.14
N LYS A 58 -15.75 0.29 5.18
CA LYS A 58 -14.92 0.56 4.00
C LYS A 58 -14.62 -0.71 3.19
N PHE A 59 -14.49 -1.85 3.86
CA PHE A 59 -14.14 -3.14 3.28
C PHE A 59 -15.31 -4.13 3.32
N SER A 60 -16.52 -3.68 3.02
CA SER A 60 -17.68 -4.58 2.97
C SER A 60 -17.63 -5.51 1.76
N GLY A 61 -18.15 -6.72 1.92
CA GLY A 61 -18.12 -7.73 0.88
C GLY A 61 -18.38 -9.14 1.40
N THR A 62 -18.48 -10.07 0.47
CA THR A 62 -18.52 -11.51 0.78
C THR A 62 -17.52 -12.23 -0.11
N GLN A 63 -16.66 -13.03 0.50
CA GLN A 63 -15.72 -13.91 -0.18
C GLN A 63 -16.08 -15.34 0.18
N THR A 64 -16.24 -16.18 -0.83
CA THR A 64 -16.57 -17.59 -0.64
C THR A 64 -15.54 -18.46 -1.36
N TYR A 65 -14.90 -19.35 -0.61
CA TYR A 65 -13.93 -20.32 -1.08
C TYR A 65 -14.58 -21.69 -1.04
N ARG A 66 -14.50 -22.44 -2.14
CA ARG A 66 -14.94 -23.83 -2.22
C ARG A 66 -13.74 -24.72 -2.50
N PHE A 67 -13.68 -25.83 -1.78
CA PHE A 67 -12.58 -26.78 -1.85
C PHE A 67 -13.06 -28.07 -2.50
N LEU A 68 -12.29 -28.56 -3.47
CA LEU A 68 -12.56 -29.75 -4.26
C LEU A 68 -11.34 -30.67 -4.19
N ASN A 69 -11.55 -31.97 -4.39
CA ASN A 69 -10.46 -32.97 -4.45
C ASN A 69 -9.53 -32.91 -3.23
N ILE A 70 -10.11 -32.76 -2.05
CA ILE A 70 -9.36 -32.55 -0.81
C ILE A 70 -8.71 -33.87 -0.41
N SER A 71 -7.41 -33.82 -0.16
CA SER A 71 -6.66 -34.89 0.51
C SER A 71 -6.28 -34.42 1.90
N VAL A 72 -6.54 -35.25 2.90
CA VAL A 72 -6.17 -34.99 4.30
C VAL A 72 -4.89 -35.73 4.59
N GLY A 73 -3.86 -35.00 5.04
CA GLY A 73 -2.56 -35.56 5.36
C GLY A 73 -1.45 -34.52 5.27
N ASP A 74 -0.22 -34.94 5.54
CA ASP A 74 0.98 -34.14 5.31
C ASP A 74 1.24 -34.04 3.79
N PRO A 75 1.25 -32.83 3.20
CA PRO A 75 1.55 -32.67 1.78
C PRO A 75 3.03 -32.94 1.45
N GLY A 76 3.87 -33.20 2.45
CA GLY A 76 5.30 -33.46 2.33
C GLY A 76 6.12 -32.18 2.22
N GLU A 77 7.43 -32.29 2.49
CA GLU A 77 8.35 -31.13 2.50
C GLU A 77 8.40 -30.40 1.14
N THR A 78 8.23 -31.13 0.04
CA THR A 78 8.24 -30.56 -1.32
C THR A 78 7.13 -29.53 -1.54
N ALA A 79 5.99 -29.65 -0.85
CA ALA A 79 4.90 -28.69 -0.96
C ALA A 79 5.25 -27.32 -0.35
N PHE A 80 6.25 -27.29 0.53
CA PHE A 80 6.75 -26.07 1.19
C PHE A 80 8.07 -25.57 0.62
N GLN A 81 8.64 -26.27 -0.37
CA GLN A 81 9.83 -25.80 -1.06
C GLN A 81 9.51 -24.50 -1.79
N SER A 82 10.37 -23.50 -1.59
CA SER A 82 10.27 -22.24 -2.32
C SER A 82 10.33 -22.50 -3.82
N SER A 83 9.47 -21.83 -4.57
CA SER A 83 9.53 -21.87 -6.03
C SER A 83 10.91 -21.40 -6.51
N TYR A 84 11.30 -21.80 -7.73
CA TYR A 84 12.54 -21.32 -8.34
C TYR A 84 12.63 -19.79 -8.34
N ALA A 85 11.50 -19.11 -8.62
CA ALA A 85 11.43 -17.65 -8.58
C ALA A 85 11.77 -17.09 -7.19
N CYS A 86 11.15 -17.60 -6.13
CA CYS A 86 11.43 -17.13 -4.77
C CYS A 86 12.86 -17.49 -4.31
N ALA A 87 13.33 -18.68 -4.65
CA ALA A 87 14.61 -19.19 -4.17
C ALA A 87 15.83 -18.61 -4.91
N LYS A 88 15.67 -18.20 -6.18
CA LYS A 88 16.79 -17.82 -7.06
C LYS A 88 16.65 -16.44 -7.69
N GLN A 89 15.45 -15.88 -7.75
CA GLN A 89 15.19 -14.62 -8.46
C GLN A 89 14.72 -13.49 -7.54
N TYR A 90 14.30 -13.80 -6.31
CA TYR A 90 13.86 -12.81 -5.34
C TYR A 90 14.90 -12.55 -4.23
N PRO A 91 15.15 -11.28 -3.86
CA PRO A 91 14.73 -10.07 -4.57
C PRO A 91 15.50 -9.91 -5.90
N HIS A 92 14.92 -9.17 -6.83
CA HIS A 92 15.58 -8.89 -8.11
C HIS A 92 16.82 -8.02 -7.95
N SER A 93 17.72 -8.12 -8.93
CA SER A 93 18.89 -7.24 -9.03
C SER A 93 18.46 -5.78 -9.10
N LEU A 94 19.36 -4.89 -8.67
CA LEU A 94 19.17 -3.45 -8.81
C LEU A 94 19.03 -3.06 -10.27
N CYS A 95 18.34 -1.95 -10.52
CA CYS A 95 18.33 -1.33 -11.83
C CYS A 95 19.74 -0.82 -12.20
N PRO A 96 20.06 -0.74 -13.50
CA PRO A 96 21.29 -0.08 -13.94
C PRO A 96 21.35 1.36 -13.41
N SER A 97 22.43 1.69 -12.69
CA SER A 97 22.58 3.05 -12.16
C SER A 97 22.87 4.04 -13.29
N GLN A 98 22.16 5.17 -13.24
CA GLN A 98 22.42 6.38 -14.03
C GLN A 98 23.00 7.50 -13.13
N GLY A 99 23.46 7.16 -11.92
CA GLY A 99 23.95 8.11 -10.93
C GLY A 99 22.91 8.51 -9.90
N VAL A 100 23.02 9.75 -9.42
CA VAL A 100 22.13 10.33 -8.40
C VAL A 100 21.15 11.29 -9.07
N GLN A 101 19.90 11.26 -8.62
CA GLN A 101 18.86 12.21 -9.02
C GLN A 101 18.15 12.75 -7.80
N THR A 102 17.68 14.00 -7.88
CA THR A 102 16.73 14.55 -6.91
C THR A 102 15.32 14.20 -7.37
N LEU A 103 14.56 13.54 -6.50
CA LEU A 103 13.15 13.23 -6.74
C LEU A 103 12.25 14.23 -6.03
N ASP A 104 11.17 14.63 -6.71
CA ASP A 104 9.99 15.23 -6.10
C ASP A 104 8.98 14.12 -5.79
N ILE A 105 8.71 13.92 -4.51
CA ILE A 105 7.81 12.86 -4.02
C ILE A 105 6.82 13.41 -3.01
N TYR A 106 5.75 12.66 -2.83
CA TYR A 106 4.61 13.03 -2.02
C TYR A 106 4.30 11.92 -1.03
N ARG A 107 3.90 12.34 0.16
CA ARG A 107 3.46 11.44 1.21
C ARG A 107 2.16 11.94 1.81
N ILE A 108 1.15 11.09 1.78
CA ILE A 108 -0.10 11.26 2.53
C ILE A 108 0.04 10.56 3.89
N PHE A 109 -0.18 11.27 4.99
CA PHE A 109 -0.03 10.73 6.34
C PHE A 109 -1.08 11.29 7.30
N GLY A 110 -1.36 10.56 8.37
CA GLY A 110 -2.31 10.93 9.42
C GLY A 110 -1.68 11.73 10.56
N LYS A 111 -2.55 12.32 11.37
CA LYS A 111 -2.18 12.95 12.65
C LYS A 111 -1.44 11.96 13.56
N GLY A 112 -0.33 12.40 14.12
CA GLY A 112 0.52 11.60 15.03
C GLY A 112 1.60 10.78 14.34
N GLU A 113 1.62 10.73 13.00
CA GLU A 113 2.76 10.14 12.28
C GLU A 113 3.94 11.11 12.24
N PRO A 114 5.20 10.64 12.41
CA PRO A 114 6.38 11.46 12.23
C PRO A 114 6.47 12.07 10.82
N LEU A 115 6.94 13.33 10.76
CA LEU A 115 7.24 14.05 9.50
C LEU A 115 8.66 13.69 9.02
N GLU A 116 8.85 12.46 8.60
CA GLU A 116 10.12 11.94 8.07
C GLU A 116 9.86 10.93 6.95
N LEU A 117 10.92 10.60 6.19
CA LEU A 117 10.86 9.60 5.11
C LEU A 117 11.43 8.23 5.51
N GLN A 118 12.05 8.12 6.68
CA GLN A 118 12.64 6.87 7.13
C GLN A 118 11.55 5.81 7.34
N ASN A 119 11.73 4.68 6.66
CA ASN A 119 10.76 3.59 6.58
C ASN A 119 9.38 4.06 6.11
N ARG A 120 9.33 4.83 5.02
CA ARG A 120 8.09 5.29 4.38
C ARG A 120 7.95 4.90 2.93
N ASP A 121 6.71 4.67 2.56
CA ASP A 121 6.22 4.63 1.19
C ASP A 121 5.81 6.05 0.75
N THR A 122 6.12 6.38 -0.50
CA THR A 122 5.78 7.65 -1.15
C THR A 122 5.45 7.40 -2.62
N GLY A 123 4.90 8.41 -3.29
CA GLY A 123 4.72 8.41 -4.75
C GLY A 123 5.31 9.65 -5.39
N ASP A 124 5.59 9.58 -6.69
CA ASP A 124 5.52 10.81 -7.50
C ASP A 124 4.03 11.23 -7.67
N VAL A 125 3.77 12.33 -8.38
CA VAL A 125 2.39 12.86 -8.56
C VAL A 125 1.45 11.76 -9.04
N LEU A 126 1.78 11.09 -10.15
CA LEU A 126 0.94 10.04 -10.71
C LEU A 126 0.88 8.82 -9.79
N GLY A 127 1.96 8.51 -9.09
CA GLY A 127 2.04 7.38 -8.19
C GLY A 127 1.08 7.50 -7.00
N ASP A 128 1.08 8.66 -6.33
CA ASP A 128 0.17 8.94 -5.22
C ASP A 128 -1.27 9.12 -5.71
N VAL A 129 -1.48 9.79 -6.85
CA VAL A 129 -2.82 9.95 -7.43
C VAL A 129 -3.41 8.60 -7.86
N SER A 130 -2.62 7.72 -8.47
CA SER A 130 -3.07 6.36 -8.81
C SER A 130 -3.50 5.60 -7.57
N PHE A 131 -2.75 5.68 -6.46
CA PHE A 131 -3.17 5.08 -5.19
C PHE A 131 -4.47 5.69 -4.66
N VAL A 132 -4.59 7.02 -4.65
CA VAL A 132 -5.77 7.73 -4.18
C VAL A 132 -7.00 7.35 -4.99
N CYS A 133 -6.90 7.36 -6.33
CA CYS A 133 -8.02 7.06 -7.21
C CYS A 133 -8.44 5.58 -7.16
N THR A 134 -7.51 4.64 -6.96
CA THR A 134 -7.81 3.19 -7.03
C THR A 134 -8.14 2.56 -5.68
N GLN A 135 -7.42 2.92 -4.61
CA GLN A 135 -7.56 2.32 -3.28
C GLN A 135 -7.95 3.34 -2.19
N GLY A 136 -7.64 4.61 -2.43
CA GLY A 136 -7.83 5.69 -1.47
C GLY A 136 -9.23 6.28 -1.43
N SER A 137 -10.13 5.97 -2.38
CA SER A 137 -11.45 6.62 -2.50
C SER A 137 -12.36 6.43 -1.28
N GLY A 138 -12.14 5.38 -0.47
CA GLY A 138 -12.84 5.13 0.79
C GLY A 138 -12.06 5.53 2.06
N ALA A 139 -10.88 6.16 1.94
CA ALA A 139 -10.14 6.62 3.12
C ALA A 139 -10.70 7.95 3.66
N SER A 140 -10.66 8.13 4.98
CA SER A 140 -10.84 9.45 5.59
C SER A 140 -9.58 10.28 5.37
N TYR A 141 -9.75 11.50 4.86
CA TYR A 141 -8.67 12.46 4.58
C TYR A 141 -8.80 13.73 5.44
N GLU A 142 -9.85 13.85 6.24
CA GLU A 142 -10.15 15.03 7.05
C GLU A 142 -9.04 15.33 8.06
N SER A 143 -8.39 14.30 8.60
CA SER A 143 -7.31 14.39 9.59
C SER A 143 -5.92 14.10 9.01
N LYS A 144 -5.80 14.09 7.68
CA LYS A 144 -4.57 13.75 6.97
C LYS A 144 -3.91 14.98 6.36
N PHE A 145 -2.63 14.83 6.10
CA PHE A 145 -1.75 15.83 5.50
C PHE A 145 -1.08 15.25 4.28
N ILE A 146 -0.66 16.13 3.37
CA ILE A 146 0.16 15.78 2.21
C ILE A 146 1.41 16.64 2.28
N THR A 147 2.58 16.01 2.31
CA THR A 147 3.87 16.73 2.23
C THR A 147 4.54 16.43 0.90
N HIS A 148 4.95 17.49 0.21
CA HIS A 148 5.89 17.45 -0.90
C HIS A 148 7.33 17.46 -0.36
N TRP A 149 8.11 16.48 -0.78
CA TRP A 149 9.50 16.31 -0.41
C TRP A 149 10.40 16.39 -1.65
N GLN A 150 11.60 16.91 -1.44
CA GLN A 150 12.74 16.64 -2.30
C GLN A 150 13.73 15.71 -1.59
N VAL A 151 14.26 14.73 -2.33
CA VAL A 151 15.22 13.77 -1.79
C VAL A 151 16.21 13.36 -2.87
N ASP A 152 17.49 13.28 -2.53
CA ASP A 152 18.51 12.79 -3.44
C ASP A 152 18.56 11.26 -3.35
N VAL A 153 18.47 10.57 -4.48
CA VAL A 153 18.46 9.10 -4.54
C VAL A 153 19.42 8.57 -5.58
N SER A 154 20.00 7.41 -5.31
CA SER A 154 20.62 6.61 -6.36
C SER A 154 19.54 6.01 -7.26
N THR A 155 19.75 6.10 -8.56
CA THR A 155 18.88 5.49 -9.58
C THR A 155 19.02 3.97 -9.68
N ALA A 156 19.94 3.36 -8.92
CA ALA A 156 20.11 1.91 -8.82
C ALA A 156 18.99 1.27 -7.96
N PHE A 157 17.74 1.47 -8.37
CA PHE A 157 16.57 1.09 -7.57
C PHE A 157 16.50 -0.41 -7.31
N ALA A 158 16.17 -0.78 -6.07
CA ALA A 158 15.82 -2.14 -5.70
C ALA A 158 14.33 -2.41 -5.93
N GLN A 159 13.93 -3.66 -5.72
CA GLN A 159 12.53 -4.01 -5.65
C GLN A 159 11.88 -3.31 -4.45
N TYR A 160 10.68 -2.78 -4.66
CA TYR A 160 9.90 -2.06 -3.64
C TYR A 160 9.64 -2.90 -2.38
N ALA A 161 10.00 -2.35 -1.22
CA ALA A 161 9.65 -2.88 0.10
C ALA A 161 8.39 -2.19 0.64
N LEU A 162 7.61 -2.87 1.48
CA LEU A 162 6.41 -2.26 2.07
C LEU A 162 6.80 -1.51 3.35
N CYS A 163 6.79 -0.17 3.32
CA CYS A 163 7.31 0.69 4.39
C CYS A 163 6.22 1.58 5.00
N ASN A 164 5.63 1.14 6.12
CA ASN A 164 4.41 1.73 6.69
C ASN A 164 4.52 2.08 8.18
N TYR A 165 3.68 3.02 8.60
CA TYR A 165 3.44 3.29 10.02
C TYR A 165 2.47 2.25 10.57
N ASN A 166 2.81 1.61 11.69
CA ASN A 166 1.93 0.65 12.36
C ASN A 166 1.17 1.25 13.56
N GLY A 167 1.13 2.58 13.69
CA GLY A 167 0.53 3.26 14.83
C GLY A 167 1.53 3.61 15.96
N THR A 168 2.71 2.99 15.97
CA THR A 168 3.77 3.25 16.97
C THR A 168 5.15 3.51 16.35
N SER A 169 5.46 2.88 15.22
CA SER A 169 6.77 2.96 14.59
C SER A 169 6.69 2.79 13.07
N ASN A 170 7.74 3.24 12.39
CA ASN A 170 7.88 3.11 10.94
C ASN A 170 8.67 1.84 10.65
N ASN A 171 8.10 0.91 9.91
CA ASN A 171 8.74 -0.37 9.61
C ASN A 171 8.68 -0.69 8.11
N CYS A 172 9.77 -1.23 7.58
CA CYS A 172 9.82 -1.79 6.24
C CYS A 172 9.84 -3.32 6.29
N MET A 173 9.06 -3.94 5.40
CA MET A 173 9.07 -5.39 5.17
C MET A 173 9.61 -5.68 3.77
N GLY A 174 10.69 -6.46 3.72
CA GLY A 174 11.37 -6.85 2.48
C GLY A 174 12.59 -7.72 2.75
N ALA A 175 13.15 -8.30 1.69
CA ALA A 175 14.44 -9.00 1.77
C ALA A 175 15.59 -8.02 2.00
N GLY A 176 16.73 -8.52 2.49
CA GLY A 176 17.87 -7.68 2.92
C GLY A 176 18.26 -6.58 1.93
N SER A 177 18.48 -6.90 0.65
CA SER A 177 18.86 -5.86 -0.34
C SER A 177 17.77 -4.81 -0.60
N MET A 178 16.48 -5.16 -0.43
CA MET A 178 15.37 -4.21 -0.52
C MET A 178 15.33 -3.23 0.66
N LEU A 179 15.94 -3.59 1.79
CA LEU A 179 15.98 -2.77 3.00
C LEU A 179 17.20 -1.82 3.06
N HIS A 180 18.12 -1.92 2.10
CA HIS A 180 19.32 -1.07 2.02
C HIS A 180 19.33 -0.14 0.80
N GLN A 181 18.29 -0.20 -0.03
CA GLN A 181 18.20 0.53 -1.29
C GLN A 181 16.81 1.15 -1.41
N VAL A 182 16.68 2.28 -2.12
CA VAL A 182 15.36 2.84 -2.45
C VAL A 182 14.69 1.85 -3.38
N GLY A 183 13.57 1.31 -2.93
CA GLY A 183 12.78 0.41 -3.74
C GLY A 183 11.85 1.20 -4.66
N ARG A 184 11.73 0.79 -5.92
CA ARG A 184 10.82 1.42 -6.90
C ARG A 184 9.88 0.37 -7.48
N ARG A 185 8.64 0.79 -7.74
CA ARG A 185 7.69 0.04 -8.57
C ARG A 185 6.76 1.03 -9.28
N ALA A 186 6.09 0.54 -10.31
CA ALA A 186 4.91 1.19 -10.85
C ALA A 186 3.82 1.26 -9.79
N SER A 187 3.10 2.38 -9.73
CA SER A 187 2.05 2.53 -8.75
C SER A 187 1.02 1.41 -8.86
N GLN A 188 0.61 0.89 -7.70
CA GLN A 188 -0.37 -0.20 -7.62
C GLN A 188 0.05 -1.48 -8.36
N ALA A 189 1.35 -1.65 -8.64
CA ALA A 189 1.88 -2.74 -9.46
C ALA A 189 1.18 -2.86 -10.82
N GLN A 190 0.77 -1.73 -11.41
CA GLN A 190 0.00 -1.69 -12.66
C GLN A 190 0.84 -1.71 -13.94
N SER A 191 2.17 -1.68 -13.84
CA SER A 191 3.02 -1.72 -15.03
C SER A 191 3.01 -3.11 -15.67
N PRO A 192 2.88 -3.19 -17.01
CA PRO A 192 3.04 -4.45 -17.74
C PRO A 192 4.52 -4.89 -17.82
N GLY A 193 5.46 -4.05 -17.36
CA GLY A 193 6.88 -4.35 -17.38
C GLY A 193 7.27 -5.40 -16.31
N PRO A 194 8.40 -6.12 -16.53
CA PRO A 194 8.97 -7.02 -15.53
C PRO A 194 9.08 -6.38 -14.14
N TRP A 195 8.90 -7.21 -13.11
CA TRP A 195 9.10 -6.82 -11.71
C TRP A 195 8.26 -5.60 -11.29
N ASN A 196 7.04 -5.50 -11.83
CA ASN A 196 6.10 -4.41 -11.59
C ASN A 196 6.70 -3.03 -11.93
N GLY A 197 7.49 -2.94 -13.00
CA GLY A 197 8.05 -1.68 -13.46
C GLY A 197 9.20 -1.12 -12.62
N GLN A 198 9.90 -1.95 -11.83
CA GLN A 198 11.03 -1.53 -10.96
C GLN A 198 12.04 -0.62 -11.69
N CYS A 199 12.38 -0.97 -12.94
CA CYS A 199 13.39 -0.27 -13.75
C CYS A 199 12.80 0.49 -14.95
N TYR A 200 11.52 0.83 -14.90
CA TYR A 200 10.80 1.55 -15.95
C TYR A 200 10.38 2.92 -15.47
N ASP A 201 10.21 3.86 -16.40
CA ASP A 201 9.76 5.22 -16.08
C ASP A 201 8.33 5.27 -15.52
N ASN A 202 7.50 4.27 -15.87
CA ASN A 202 6.10 4.14 -15.44
C ASN A 202 5.28 5.40 -15.73
N VAL A 203 5.48 6.01 -16.90
CA VAL A 203 4.89 7.31 -17.30
C VAL A 203 3.36 7.33 -17.31
N ASP A 204 2.72 6.17 -17.35
CA ASP A 204 1.28 5.96 -17.39
C ASP A 204 0.63 5.88 -16.00
N VAL A 205 1.32 5.32 -15.01
CA VAL A 205 0.77 5.10 -13.66
C VAL A 205 1.57 5.76 -12.55
N GLY A 206 2.70 6.36 -12.89
CA GLY A 206 3.66 6.93 -11.95
C GLY A 206 4.42 5.87 -11.16
N ASN A 207 5.27 6.35 -10.27
CA ASN A 207 6.16 5.54 -9.47
C ASN A 207 5.78 5.61 -7.99
N GLN A 208 5.80 4.45 -7.34
CA GLN A 208 5.86 4.35 -5.90
C GLN A 208 7.27 4.01 -5.47
N TYR A 209 7.70 4.67 -4.41
CA TYR A 209 9.02 4.52 -3.83
C TYR A 209 8.89 4.07 -2.38
N SER A 210 9.87 3.27 -1.96
CA SER A 210 10.03 2.86 -0.57
C SER A 210 11.38 3.36 -0.09
N PHE A 211 11.41 3.99 1.09
CA PHE A 211 12.59 4.62 1.68
C PHE A 211 13.00 3.92 2.98
N PRO A 212 13.66 2.75 2.92
CA PRO A 212 14.19 2.10 4.11
C PRO A 212 15.20 2.98 4.84
N ALA A 213 15.11 3.02 6.17
CA ALA A 213 16.04 3.76 7.02
C ALA A 213 17.48 3.27 6.87
N ALA A 214 17.70 1.96 6.67
CA ALA A 214 19.04 1.41 6.48
C ALA A 214 19.67 1.74 5.10
N GLY A 215 18.92 2.39 4.20
CA GLY A 215 19.42 2.97 2.96
C GLY A 215 19.73 4.48 3.05
N LEU A 216 19.50 5.13 4.20
CA LEU A 216 19.75 6.56 4.38
C LEU A 216 21.24 6.85 4.63
N TYR A 217 21.79 7.81 3.90
CA TYR A 217 23.11 8.38 4.16
C TYR A 217 23.11 9.34 5.36
N PRO A 218 24.24 9.45 6.10
CA PRO A 218 24.46 10.57 6.98
C PRO A 218 24.31 11.91 6.24
N PRO A 219 23.88 12.98 6.94
CA PRO A 219 23.73 14.30 6.33
C PRO A 219 25.01 14.76 5.60
N GLY A 220 24.85 15.25 4.36
CA GLY A 220 25.94 15.79 3.55
C GLY A 220 26.67 14.76 2.66
N GLU A 221 26.37 13.47 2.77
CA GLU A 221 26.91 12.45 1.87
C GLU A 221 26.05 12.29 0.59
N THR A 222 26.68 11.84 -0.50
CA THR A 222 26.03 11.65 -1.80
C THR A 222 25.57 10.20 -1.98
N PRO A 223 24.32 9.95 -2.42
CA PRO A 223 23.83 8.59 -2.68
C PRO A 223 24.69 7.77 -3.66
N GLY A 224 24.82 6.46 -3.42
CA GLY A 224 25.60 5.53 -4.26
C GLY A 224 26.44 4.56 -3.42
N GLY A 225 26.55 3.30 -3.82
CA GLY A 225 27.29 2.28 -3.04
C GLY A 225 26.45 1.65 -1.93
N ARG A 226 26.82 1.87 -0.65
CA ARG A 226 26.23 1.15 0.51
C ARG A 226 24.90 1.71 1.00
N CYS A 227 24.61 2.97 0.72
CA CYS A 227 23.31 3.58 0.98
C CYS A 227 22.79 4.20 -0.33
N SER A 228 21.52 4.58 -0.37
CA SER A 228 20.80 4.84 -1.61
C SER A 228 20.01 6.14 -1.65
N TRP A 229 19.90 6.85 -0.53
CA TRP A 229 19.22 8.15 -0.50
C TRP A 229 19.76 9.08 0.60
N ALA A 230 19.59 10.38 0.41
CA ALA A 230 20.11 11.43 1.28
C ALA A 230 19.28 12.72 1.20
N ASN A 231 19.57 13.66 2.10
CA ASN A 231 19.06 15.03 2.07
C ASN A 231 17.53 15.17 1.90
N PRO A 232 16.70 14.43 2.65
CA PRO A 232 15.25 14.61 2.58
C PRO A 232 14.88 16.00 3.09
N ARG A 233 14.19 16.78 2.25
CA ARG A 233 13.75 18.14 2.55
C ARG A 233 12.23 18.23 2.36
N PRO A 234 11.45 18.46 3.43
CA PRO A 234 10.04 18.77 3.27
C PRO A 234 9.95 20.19 2.72
N LEU A 235 9.36 20.33 1.54
CA LEU A 235 9.20 21.64 0.91
C LEU A 235 7.91 22.31 1.37
N ARG A 236 6.84 21.53 1.44
CA ARG A 236 5.50 22.06 1.68
C ARG A 236 4.57 21.00 2.24
N THR A 237 3.75 21.37 3.21
CA THR A 237 2.70 20.50 3.75
C THR A 237 1.36 21.20 3.68
N VAL A 238 0.34 20.50 3.19
CA VAL A 238 -1.04 20.98 3.10
C VAL A 238 -2.00 19.99 3.75
N SER A 239 -3.21 20.44 4.06
CA SER A 239 -4.29 19.54 4.46
C SER A 239 -4.71 18.64 3.30
N ALA A 240 -4.81 17.33 3.53
CA ALA A 240 -5.33 16.41 2.52
C ALA A 240 -6.79 16.72 2.18
N SER A 241 -7.59 17.21 3.13
CA SER A 241 -8.98 17.61 2.85
C SER A 241 -9.10 18.74 1.83
N CYS A 242 -8.12 19.65 1.77
CA CYS A 242 -8.09 20.68 0.74
C CYS A 242 -7.93 20.05 -0.65
N VAL A 243 -6.94 19.19 -0.84
CA VAL A 243 -6.68 18.54 -2.13
C VAL A 243 -7.82 17.60 -2.52
N MET A 244 -8.21 16.72 -1.61
CA MET A 244 -9.17 15.63 -1.88
C MET A 244 -10.59 16.14 -2.11
N THR A 245 -11.05 17.09 -1.29
CA THR A 245 -12.44 17.53 -1.25
C THR A 245 -12.63 18.92 -1.84
N GLN A 246 -11.87 19.92 -1.38
CA GLN A 246 -12.09 21.31 -1.82
C GLN A 246 -11.65 21.53 -3.27
N ARG A 247 -10.52 20.94 -3.66
CA ARG A 247 -10.03 20.93 -5.06
C ARG A 247 -10.64 19.80 -5.90
N LYS A 248 -11.56 19.02 -5.32
CA LYS A 248 -12.36 17.99 -6.00
C LYS A 248 -11.56 16.84 -6.62
N LEU A 249 -10.36 16.54 -6.12
CA LEU A 249 -9.56 15.44 -6.66
C LEU A 249 -10.33 14.11 -6.62
N LEU A 250 -11.04 13.81 -5.51
CA LEU A 250 -11.81 12.56 -5.40
C LEU A 250 -12.97 12.47 -6.41
N GLU A 251 -13.57 13.61 -6.78
CA GLU A 251 -14.62 13.66 -7.81
C GLU A 251 -14.03 13.31 -9.17
N VAL A 252 -12.87 13.90 -9.51
CA VAL A 252 -12.18 13.65 -10.77
C VAL A 252 -11.63 12.23 -10.85
N CYS A 253 -11.07 11.69 -9.76
CA CYS A 253 -10.66 10.30 -9.68
C CYS A 253 -11.79 9.33 -10.06
N LYS A 254 -13.03 9.59 -9.62
CA LYS A 254 -14.18 8.73 -9.98
C LYS A 254 -14.48 8.75 -11.47
N MET A 255 -14.24 9.88 -12.14
CA MET A 255 -14.41 10.00 -13.59
C MET A 255 -13.27 9.35 -14.38
N GLU A 256 -12.10 9.19 -13.77
CA GLU A 256 -10.90 8.56 -14.38
C GLU A 256 -10.68 7.11 -13.92
N PHE A 257 -11.55 6.58 -13.05
CA PHE A 257 -11.39 5.25 -12.47
C PHE A 257 -11.32 4.17 -13.57
N GLY A 258 -10.28 3.34 -13.53
CA GLY A 258 -10.04 2.32 -14.56
C GLY A 258 -9.41 2.84 -15.86
N HIS A 259 -9.09 4.13 -15.94
CA HIS A 259 -8.56 4.80 -17.13
C HIS A 259 -7.26 5.57 -16.82
N ALA A 260 -6.20 4.83 -16.45
CA ALA A 260 -4.86 5.44 -16.41
C ALA A 260 -4.44 5.94 -17.81
N PRO A 261 -3.67 7.04 -17.93
CA PRO A 261 -3.13 7.86 -16.84
C PRO A 261 -4.17 8.83 -16.24
N PHE A 262 -4.16 8.99 -14.91
CA PHE A 262 -5.04 9.88 -14.13
C PHE A 262 -4.65 11.36 -14.27
N LEU A 263 -4.50 11.85 -15.51
CA LEU A 263 -3.86 13.15 -15.79
C LEU A 263 -4.63 14.35 -15.23
N ARG A 264 -5.97 14.34 -15.24
CA ARG A 264 -6.74 15.46 -14.69
C ARG A 264 -6.61 15.49 -13.16
N SER A 265 -6.65 14.31 -12.53
CA SER A 265 -6.42 14.18 -11.10
C SER A 265 -4.99 14.59 -10.70
N ALA A 266 -3.98 14.23 -11.50
CA ALA A 266 -2.58 14.64 -11.33
C ALA A 266 -2.42 16.16 -11.36
N LYS A 267 -3.04 16.82 -12.35
CA LYS A 267 -3.00 18.29 -12.46
C LYS A 267 -3.58 18.99 -11.23
N ILE A 268 -4.69 18.49 -10.69
CA ILE A 268 -5.30 19.03 -9.46
C ILE A 268 -4.34 18.88 -8.27
N PHE A 269 -3.71 17.70 -8.16
CA PHE A 269 -2.76 17.41 -7.09
C PHE A 269 -1.54 18.33 -7.15
N GLU A 270 -0.97 18.52 -8.35
CA GLU A 270 0.15 19.43 -8.61
C GLU A 270 -0.21 20.88 -8.27
N ASP A 271 -1.33 21.39 -8.80
CA ASP A 271 -1.76 22.78 -8.57
C ASP A 271 -1.96 23.07 -7.08
N ALA A 272 -2.56 22.12 -6.36
CA ALA A 272 -2.79 22.23 -4.92
C ALA A 272 -1.49 22.39 -4.13
N LEU A 273 -0.42 21.70 -4.55
CA LEU A 273 0.89 21.73 -3.89
C LEU A 273 1.83 22.80 -4.46
N ALA A 274 1.59 23.31 -5.67
CA ALA A 274 2.41 24.34 -6.30
C ALA A 274 2.19 25.75 -5.70
N SER A 275 1.03 26.02 -5.08
CA SER A 275 0.71 27.34 -4.52
C SER A 275 -0.16 27.30 -3.26
N ALA A 276 -0.01 28.30 -2.39
CA ALA A 276 -0.93 28.56 -1.28
C ALA A 276 -2.18 29.35 -1.70
N ASP A 277 -2.20 29.89 -2.92
CA ASP A 277 -3.28 30.72 -3.44
C ASP A 277 -4.46 29.85 -3.92
N GLU A 278 -5.52 29.81 -3.11
CA GLU A 278 -6.73 29.04 -3.39
C GLU A 278 -7.43 29.47 -4.69
N SER A 279 -7.26 30.72 -5.12
CA SER A 279 -7.86 31.22 -6.37
C SER A 279 -7.19 30.64 -7.61
N LYS A 280 -5.97 30.12 -7.47
CA LYS A 280 -5.19 29.47 -8.54
C LYS A 280 -5.25 27.94 -8.46
N GLY A 281 -6.13 27.38 -7.62
CA GLY A 281 -6.19 25.94 -7.39
C GLY A 281 -5.23 25.44 -6.31
N GLY A 282 -4.52 26.33 -5.63
CA GLY A 282 -3.65 26.01 -4.50
C GLY A 282 -4.38 25.59 -3.23
N CYS A 283 -3.63 25.05 -2.28
CA CYS A 283 -4.08 24.73 -0.92
C CYS A 283 -3.16 25.40 0.10
N PRO A 284 -3.63 26.13 1.12
CA PRO A 284 -2.76 26.80 2.09
C PRO A 284 -1.84 25.84 2.85
N ASP A 285 -0.68 26.36 3.27
CA ASP A 285 0.26 25.61 4.11
C ASP A 285 -0.34 25.33 5.48
N VAL A 286 -0.03 24.17 6.04
CA VAL A 286 -0.35 23.84 7.42
C VAL A 286 0.91 23.87 8.27
N THR A 287 0.83 24.57 9.41
CA THR A 287 1.85 24.46 10.44
C THR A 287 1.55 23.22 11.27
N LEU A 288 2.39 22.19 11.13
CA LEU A 288 2.33 21.05 12.02
C LEU A 288 2.96 21.46 13.35
N GLU A 289 2.20 21.34 14.44
CA GLU A 289 2.80 21.37 15.78
C GLU A 289 3.74 20.17 15.85
N VAL A 290 5.04 20.43 15.72
CA VAL A 290 6.07 19.41 15.92
C VAL A 290 5.99 19.04 17.39
N GLN A 291 5.31 17.93 17.68
CA GLN A 291 5.48 17.28 18.97
C GLN A 291 6.91 16.76 18.97
N LEU A 292 7.81 17.52 19.58
CA LEU A 292 9.13 17.03 19.95
C LEU A 292 8.89 15.83 20.88
N VAL A 293 9.07 14.63 20.35
CA VAL A 293 9.11 13.38 21.11
C VAL A 293 10.54 13.12 21.52
#